data_AF-A0A7J4KKJ2-F1
#
_entry.id   AF-A0A7J4KKJ2-F1
#
_cell.length_a   1.000
_cell.length_b   1.000
_cell.length_c   1.000
_cell.angle_alpha   90.00
_cell.angle_beta   90.00
_cell.angle_gamma   90.00
#
_symmetry.space_group_name_H-M   'P 1'
#
loop_
_entity.id
_entity.type
_entity.pdbx_description
1 polymer ?
#
loop_
_entity_poly.entity_id
_entity_poly.type
_entity_poly.pdbx_seq_one_letter_code
_entity_poly.pdbx_strand_id
1 'polypeptide(L)'
;MIARRALYGVLFVALLVSPVFATGPLKAALSQLCGELKDLVPVAAMLMVLLAAVIYASGQMMGAETRARANVWATSCLTGAIIGLLITAIAPTILGAIANPSNPNQPIDC
;
A
#
# COMPACT_ATOMS: atom_id res chain seq x y z
N MET A 1 10.52 10.75 28.23
CA MET A 1 10.01 9.79 27.22
C MET A 1 8.99 10.38 26.24
N ILE A 2 8.12 11.30 26.67
CA ILE A 2 7.10 11.95 25.81
C ILE A 2 7.72 12.83 24.70
N ALA A 3 8.79 13.57 24.99
CA ALA A 3 9.47 14.44 24.01
C ALA A 3 10.05 13.69 22.79
N ARG A 4 10.57 12.47 22.97
CA ARG A 4 11.06 11.64 21.84
C ARG A 4 9.93 11.15 20.95
N ARG A 5 8.79 10.75 21.54
CA ARG A 5 7.61 10.30 20.77
C ARG A 5 6.98 11.45 19.97
N ALA A 6 6.95 12.65 20.56
CA ALA A 6 6.52 13.85 19.85
C ALA A 6 7.47 14.25 18.72
N LEU A 7 8.79 14.12 18.92
CA LEU A 7 9.79 14.36 17.87
C LEU A 7 9.58 13.44 16.66
N TYR A 8 9.39 12.13 16.88
CA TYR A 8 9.12 11.19 15.80
C TYR A 8 7.79 11.47 15.11
N GLY A 9 6.76 11.88 15.86
CA GLY A 9 5.46 12.27 15.29
C GLY A 9 5.57 13.48 14.35
N VAL A 10 6.27 14.54 14.79
CA VAL A 10 6.49 15.74 13.96
C VAL A 10 7.35 15.41 12.74
N LEU A 11 8.38 14.57 12.89
CA LEU A 11 9.25 14.16 11.79
C LEU A 11 8.47 13.33 10.76
N PHE A 12 7.58 12.44 11.19
CA PHE A 12 6.70 11.67 10.31
C PHE A 12 5.73 12.56 9.54
N VAL A 13 5.10 13.53 10.20
CA VAL A 13 4.18 14.49 9.56
C VAL A 13 4.91 15.41 8.57
N ALA A 14 6.11 15.87 8.90
CA ALA A 14 6.94 16.66 7.99
C ALA A 14 7.30 15.87 6.72
N LEU A 15 7.60 14.57 6.86
CA LEU A 15 7.90 13.68 5.74
C LEU A 15 6.69 13.49 4.81
N LEU A 16 5.48 13.44 5.37
CA LEU A 16 4.24 13.29 4.60
C LEU A 16 3.78 14.58 3.89
N VAL A 17 4.12 15.76 4.41
CA VAL A 17 3.70 17.07 3.84
C VAL A 17 4.69 17.61 2.79
N SER A 18 5.94 17.19 2.86
CA SER A 18 7.00 17.57 1.90
C SER A 18 6.63 17.47 0.40
N PRO A 19 5.91 16.44 -0.09
CA PRO A 19 5.57 16.35 -1.51
C PRO A 19 4.56 17.41 -2.00
N VAL A 20 3.84 18.12 -1.11
CA VAL A 20 2.87 19.16 -1.49
C VAL A 20 3.54 20.39 -2.10
N PHE A 21 4.80 20.64 -1.75
CA PHE A 21 5.58 21.79 -2.23
C PHE A 21 6.51 21.46 -3.40
N ALA A 22 6.37 20.26 -3.99
CA ALA A 22 7.19 19.80 -5.09
C ALA A 22 6.95 20.60 -6.38
N THR A 23 7.99 21.24 -6.91
CA THR A 23 7.95 22.00 -8.17
C THR A 23 8.32 21.13 -9.39
N GLY A 24 7.63 21.41 -10.51
CA GLY A 24 7.91 20.95 -11.89
C GLY A 24 8.47 19.54 -12.09
N PRO A 25 9.81 19.37 -12.19
CA PRO A 25 10.46 18.11 -12.52
C PRO A 25 10.18 16.99 -11.51
N LEU A 26 9.99 17.34 -10.23
CA LEU A 26 9.66 16.35 -9.20
C LEU A 26 8.25 15.79 -9.43
N LYS A 27 7.28 16.63 -9.82
CA LYS A 27 5.93 16.20 -10.16
C LYS A 27 5.92 15.23 -11.35
N ALA A 28 6.73 15.48 -12.37
CA ALA A 28 6.85 14.59 -13.53
C ALA A 28 7.46 13.23 -13.17
N ALA A 29 8.50 13.21 -12.32
CA ALA A 29 9.08 11.96 -11.84
C ALA A 29 8.11 11.17 -10.95
N LEU A 30 7.35 11.84 -10.08
CA LEU A 30 6.32 11.19 -9.25
C LEU A 30 5.16 10.64 -10.10
N SER A 31 4.79 11.32 -11.18
CA SER A 31 3.77 10.87 -12.13
C SER A 31 4.20 9.57 -12.83
N GLN A 32 5.44 9.50 -13.34
CA GLN A 32 5.97 8.28 -13.94
C GLN A 32 6.04 7.11 -12.93
N LEU A 33 6.52 7.38 -11.72
CA LEU A 33 6.59 6.37 -10.66
C LEU A 33 5.19 5.88 -10.25
N CYS A 34 4.21 6.78 -10.21
CA CYS A 34 2.81 6.48 -9.92
C CYS A 34 2.18 5.59 -11.00
N GLY A 35 2.49 5.83 -12.28
CA GLY A 35 2.08 4.97 -13.39
C GLY A 35 2.66 3.56 -13.28
N GLU A 36 3.96 3.44 -13.03
CA GLU A 36 4.62 2.13 -12.85
C GLU A 36 4.08 1.38 -11.62
N LEU A 37 3.85 2.08 -10.50
CA LEU A 37 3.25 1.49 -9.31
C LEU A 37 1.83 1.00 -9.56
N LYS A 38 1.03 1.72 -10.35
CA LYS A 38 -0.35 1.35 -10.66
C LYS A 38 -0.43 0.03 -11.43
N ASP A 39 0.50 -0.22 -12.33
CA ASP A 39 0.57 -1.47 -13.08
C ASP A 39 1.22 -2.61 -12.28
N LEU A 40 2.19 -2.27 -11.40
CA LEU A 40 2.92 -3.27 -10.63
C LEU A 40 2.12 -3.83 -9.43
N VAL A 41 1.35 -2.98 -8.74
CA VAL A 41 0.59 -3.35 -7.54
C VAL A 41 -0.38 -4.52 -7.75
N PRO A 42 -1.23 -4.58 -8.80
CA PRO A 42 -2.14 -5.72 -8.99
C PRO A 42 -1.39 -7.03 -9.29
N VAL A 43 -0.26 -6.96 -10.01
CA VAL A 43 0.59 -8.14 -10.26
C VAL A 43 1.21 -8.65 -8.96
N ALA A 44 1.73 -7.74 -8.13
CA ALA A 44 2.28 -8.07 -6.82
C ALA A 44 1.21 -8.62 -5.86
N ALA A 45 -0.02 -8.09 -5.91
CA ALA A 45 -1.14 -8.58 -5.11
C ALA A 45 -1.49 -10.03 -5.46
N MET A 46 -1.57 -10.36 -6.76
CA MET A 46 -1.80 -11.74 -7.21
C MET A 46 -0.69 -12.69 -6.76
N LEU A 47 0.57 -12.25 -6.82
CA LEU A 47 1.71 -13.02 -6.32
C LEU A 47 1.61 -13.26 -4.80
N MET A 48 1.22 -12.25 -4.03
CA MET A 48 1.05 -12.37 -2.57
C MET A 48 -0.07 -13.35 -2.18
N VAL A 49 -1.17 -13.41 -2.94
CA VAL A 49 -2.22 -14.42 -2.72
C VAL A 49 -1.70 -15.83 -2.98
N LEU A 50 -0.93 -16.03 -4.05
CA LEU A 50 -0.31 -17.33 -4.34
C LEU A 50 0.70 -17.74 -3.25
N LEU A 51 1.53 -16.81 -2.78
CA LEU A 51 2.45 -17.06 -1.67
C LEU A 51 1.70 -17.43 -0.40
N ALA A 52 0.59 -16.75 -0.07
CA ALA A 52 -0.22 -17.11 1.08
C ALA A 52 -0.76 -18.54 1.00
N ALA A 53 -1.22 -18.98 -0.18
CA ALA A 53 -1.69 -20.35 -0.41
C ALA A 53 -0.56 -21.39 -0.25
N VAL A 54 0.62 -21.11 -0.80
CA VAL A 54 1.79 -22.01 -0.69
C VAL A 54 2.32 -22.07 0.73
N ILE A 55 2.40 -20.94 1.44
CA ILE A 55 2.84 -20.88 2.83
C ILE A 55 1.86 -21.62 3.74
N TYR A 56 0.55 -21.47 3.50
CA TYR A 56 -0.45 -22.23 4.23
C TYR A 56 -0.31 -23.74 3.99
N ALA A 57 -0.22 -24.15 2.72
CA ALA A 57 -0.10 -25.57 2.36
C ALA A 57 1.21 -26.20 2.89
N SER A 58 2.33 -25.50 2.76
CA SER A 58 3.62 -25.95 3.28
C SER A 58 3.66 -25.97 4.82
N GLY A 59 2.97 -25.04 5.47
CA GLY A 59 2.80 -25.01 6.93
C GLY A 59 2.06 -26.23 7.48
N GLN A 60 1.21 -26.88 6.70
CA GLN A 60 0.51 -28.11 7.14
C GLN A 60 1.42 -29.34 7.14
N MET A 61 2.52 -29.32 6.39
CA MET A 61 3.49 -30.41 6.31
C MET A 61 4.54 -30.35 7.44
N MET A 62 4.58 -29.25 8.19
CA MET A 62 5.58 -29.00 9.24
C MET A 62 4.99 -29.18 10.65
N GLY A 63 5.87 -29.32 11.65
CA GLY A 63 5.49 -29.53 13.06
C GLY A 63 4.65 -28.39 13.68
N ALA A 64 4.09 -28.64 14.86
CA ALA A 64 3.11 -27.75 15.50
C ALA A 64 3.58 -26.29 15.67
N GLU A 65 4.86 -26.07 15.96
CA GLU A 65 5.44 -24.72 16.14
C GLU A 65 5.59 -23.95 14.82
N THR A 66 5.99 -24.64 13.75
CA THR A 66 6.15 -24.06 12.41
C THR A 66 4.81 -23.88 11.71
N ARG A 67 3.83 -24.76 11.95
CA ARG A 67 2.44 -24.61 11.51
C ARG A 67 1.82 -23.32 12.05
N ALA A 68 2.03 -23.03 13.33
CA ALA A 68 1.50 -21.82 13.97
C ALA A 68 2.12 -20.55 13.36
N ARG A 69 3.43 -20.54 13.11
CA ARG A 69 4.10 -19.40 12.46
C ARG A 69 3.68 -19.26 11.00
N ALA A 70 3.64 -20.34 10.23
CA ALA A 70 3.22 -20.30 8.82
C ALA A 70 1.81 -19.72 8.66
N ASN A 71 0.88 -20.05 9.55
CA ASN A 71 -0.48 -19.51 9.50
C ASN A 71 -0.53 -17.98 9.72
N VAL A 72 0.33 -17.44 10.60
CA VAL A 72 0.46 -15.98 10.80
C VAL A 72 1.00 -15.29 9.55
N TRP A 73 1.95 -15.91 8.85
CA TRP A 73 2.54 -15.34 7.64
C TRP A 73 1.58 -15.43 6.44
N ALA A 74 0.83 -16.53 6.32
CA ALA A 74 -0.19 -16.66 5.28
C ALA A 74 -1.31 -15.62 5.45
N THR A 75 -1.77 -15.39 6.68
CA THR A 75 -2.82 -14.41 6.98
C THR A 75 -2.35 -12.97 6.80
N SER A 76 -1.09 -12.64 7.13
CA SER A 76 -0.53 -11.31 6.86
C SER A 76 -0.35 -11.05 5.37
N CYS A 77 0.09 -12.04 4.58
CA CYS A 77 0.16 -11.93 3.11
C CYS A 77 -1.23 -11.75 2.48
N LEU A 78 -2.23 -12.53 2.94
CA LEU A 78 -3.58 -12.46 2.42
C LEU A 78 -4.25 -11.12 2.75
N THR A 79 -4.15 -10.65 4.00
CA THR A 79 -4.72 -9.35 4.40
C THR A 79 -4.02 -8.18 3.73
N GLY A 80 -2.68 -8.23 3.58
CA GLY A 80 -1.92 -7.23 2.84
C GLY A 80 -2.33 -7.14 1.36
N ALA A 81 -2.55 -8.29 0.70
CA ALA A 81 -3.01 -8.34 -0.68
C ALA A 81 -4.45 -7.77 -0.84
N ILE A 82 -5.37 -8.14 0.05
CA ILE A 82 -6.76 -7.65 0.03
C ILE A 82 -6.79 -6.14 0.28
N ILE A 83 -6.09 -5.65 1.30
CA ILE A 83 -6.05 -4.22 1.62
C ILE A 83 -5.39 -3.43 0.48
N GLY A 84 -4.29 -3.92 -0.10
CA GLY A 84 -3.63 -3.28 -1.23
C GLY A 84 -4.56 -3.14 -2.44
N LEU A 85 -5.29 -4.20 -2.79
CA LEU A 85 -6.26 -4.18 -3.88
C LEU A 85 -7.42 -3.23 -3.58
N LEU A 86 -7.93 -3.24 -2.35
CA LEU A 86 -8.99 -2.34 -1.90
C LEU A 86 -8.57 -0.87 -2.00
N ILE A 87 -7.33 -0.54 -1.59
CA ILE A 87 -6.79 0.82 -1.70
C ILE A 87 -6.71 1.23 -3.17
N THR A 88 -6.21 0.38 -4.07
CA THR A 88 -6.13 0.74 -5.50
C THR A 88 -7.50 1.01 -6.14
N ALA A 89 -8.54 0.32 -5.69
CA ALA A 89 -9.90 0.49 -6.21
C ALA A 89 -10.59 1.77 -5.66
N ILE A 90 -10.37 2.11 -4.38
CA ILE A 90 -11.09 3.19 -3.69
C ILE A 90 -10.33 4.51 -3.70
N ALA A 91 -8.99 4.49 -3.68
CA ALA A 91 -8.14 5.67 -3.74
C ALA A 91 -8.51 6.66 -4.87
N PRO A 92 -8.69 6.26 -6.15
CA PRO A 92 -9.11 7.18 -7.22
C PRO A 92 -10.36 7.97 -6.88
N THR A 93 -11.38 7.29 -6.36
CA THR A 93 -12.70 7.85 -6.08
C THR A 93 -12.66 8.87 -4.94
N ILE A 94 -11.93 8.56 -3.87
CA ILE A 94 -11.79 9.46 -2.72
C ILE A 94 -10.95 10.68 -3.10
N LEU A 95 -9.83 10.49 -3.79
CA LEU A 95 -8.98 11.60 -4.21
C LEU A 95 -9.68 12.50 -5.23
N GLY A 96 -10.42 11.92 -6.18
CA GLY A 96 -11.23 12.67 -7.14
C GLY A 96 -12.29 13.54 -6.46
N ALA A 97 -13.00 12.99 -5.47
CA ALA A 97 -14.01 13.73 -4.71
C ALA A 97 -13.43 14.92 -3.91
N ILE A 98 -12.19 14.81 -3.42
CA ILE A 98 -11.53 15.87 -2.63
C ILE A 98 -10.84 16.89 -3.55
N ALA A 99 -10.20 16.43 -4.63
CA ALA A 99 -9.40 17.28 -5.51
C ALA A 99 -10.25 18.08 -6.51
N ASN A 100 -11.36 17.50 -7.01
CA ASN A 100 -12.27 18.19 -7.91
C ASN A 100 -13.73 17.81 -7.63
N PRO A 101 -14.41 18.56 -6.74
CA PRO A 101 -15.80 18.26 -6.37
C PRO A 101 -16.80 18.42 -7.53
N SER A 102 -16.37 18.98 -8.67
CA SER A 102 -17.22 19.15 -9.86
C SER A 102 -17.19 17.96 -10.84
N ASN A 103 -16.23 17.03 -10.72
CA ASN A 103 -16.19 15.80 -11.55
C ASN A 103 -15.56 14.62 -10.77
N PRO A 104 -16.36 13.82 -10.05
CA PRO A 104 -15.87 12.74 -9.18
C PRO A 104 -15.39 11.48 -9.93
N ASN A 105 -15.54 11.43 -11.25
CA ASN A 105 -15.18 10.27 -12.07
C ASN A 105 -13.86 10.46 -12.85
N GLN A 106 -13.10 11.52 -12.58
CA GLN A 106 -11.78 11.65 -13.21
C GLN A 106 -10.86 10.55 -12.68
N PRO A 107 -10.23 9.75 -13.57
CA PRO A 107 -9.13 8.90 -13.15
C PRO A 107 -8.08 9.81 -12.49
N ILE A 108 -7.50 9.34 -11.38
CA ILE A 108 -6.27 9.92 -10.84
C ILE A 108 -5.21 9.77 -11.93
N ASP A 109 -5.09 10.82 -12.73
CA ASP A 109 -3.94 11.09 -13.56
C ASP A 109 -2.78 11.30 -12.58
N CYS A 110 -1.98 10.25 -12.42
CA CYS A 110 -0.55 10.49 -12.35
C CYS A 110 -0.23 11.37 -13.58
#